data_AF-A0AA47MDF4-F1
#
_entry.id   AF-A0AA47MDF4-F1
#
_cell.length_a   1.000
_cell.length_b   1.000
_cell.length_c   1.000
_cell.angle_alpha   90.00
_cell.angle_beta   90.00
_cell.angle_gamma   90.00
#
_symmetry.space_group_name_H-M   'P 1'
#
loop_
_entity.id
_entity.type
_entity.pdbx_description
1 polymer ?
#
loop_
_entity_poly.entity_id
_entity_poly.type
_entity_poly.pdbx_seq_one_letter_code
_entity_poly.pdbx_strand_id
1 'polypeptide(L)'
;MADRGFTIRDLLDERRVSLNIPAFTYRRNQLTNEETTRTRRVANVRIHVERAIQRLKVFKILSQTVPISMAPKLDNILTICAGLVNLKSPLIRVPREV
;
A
#
# COMPACT_ATOMS: atom_id res chain seq x y z
N MET A 1 1.23 -1.19 5.42
CA MET A 1 -0.22 -1.44 5.26
C MET A 1 -0.38 -2.51 4.20
N ALA A 2 -1.27 -3.47 4.39
CA ALA A 2 -1.50 -4.54 3.41
C ALA A 2 -2.99 -4.79 3.21
N ASP A 3 -3.33 -5.40 2.08
CA ASP A 3 -4.69 -5.85 1.83
C ASP A 3 -5.01 -7.12 2.64
N ARG A 4 -6.28 -7.51 2.60
CA ARG A 4 -6.71 -8.77 3.20
C ARG A 4 -6.00 -9.95 2.51
N GLY A 5 -5.56 -10.93 3.30
CA GLY A 5 -4.93 -12.15 2.81
C GLY A 5 -3.40 -12.18 2.91
N PHE A 6 -2.77 -11.09 3.30
CA PHE A 6 -1.33 -11.07 3.59
C PHE A 6 -1.02 -11.77 4.91
N THR A 7 -0.44 -12.97 4.85
CA THR A 7 -0.03 -13.80 5.99
C THR A 7 1.47 -13.69 6.25
N ILE A 8 1.96 -12.46 6.46
CA ILE A 8 3.39 -12.16 6.68
C ILE A 8 3.67 -11.61 8.09
N ARG A 9 2.73 -11.83 9.02
CA ARG A 9 2.79 -11.21 10.36
C ARG A 9 4.00 -11.72 11.15
N ASP A 10 4.27 -13.01 11.05
CA ASP A 10 5.47 -13.70 11.54
C ASP A 10 6.77 -13.03 11.09
N LEU A 11 6.91 -12.77 9.78
CA LEU A 11 8.10 -12.13 9.22
C LEU A 11 8.30 -10.69 9.71
N LEU A 12 7.20 -9.99 10.03
CA LEU A 12 7.21 -8.61 10.51
C LEU A 12 7.43 -8.51 12.02
N ASP A 13 6.95 -9.48 12.78
CA ASP A 13 7.12 -9.54 14.24
C ASP A 13 8.61 -9.67 14.62
N GLU A 14 9.39 -10.44 13.86
CA GLU A 14 10.86 -10.51 13.98
C GLU A 14 11.52 -9.13 13.87
N ARG A 15 10.94 -8.24 13.06
CA ARG A 15 11.44 -6.88 12.80
C ARG A 15 10.76 -5.85 13.70
N ARG A 16 9.91 -6.28 14.65
CA ARG A 16 9.10 -5.41 15.53
C ARG A 16 8.22 -4.43 14.75
N VAL A 17 7.71 -4.85 13.58
CA VAL A 17 6.84 -4.04 12.72
C VAL A 17 5.40 -4.51 12.82
N SER A 18 4.47 -3.59 13.08
CA SER A 18 3.05 -3.93 13.13
C SER A 18 2.40 -3.94 11.73
N LEU A 19 1.71 -5.03 11.40
CA LEU A 19 0.96 -5.15 10.15
C LEU A 19 -0.44 -4.54 10.29
N ASN A 20 -0.63 -3.37 9.69
CA ASN A 20 -1.92 -2.70 9.58
C ASN A 20 -2.72 -3.23 8.39
N ILE A 21 -3.79 -3.99 8.67
CA ILE A 21 -4.80 -4.49 7.73
C ILE A 21 -6.17 -3.95 8.18
N PRO A 22 -7.00 -3.39 7.28
CA PRO A 22 -8.35 -2.93 7.62
C PRO A 22 -9.19 -4.02 8.28
N ALA A 23 -10.09 -3.63 9.19
CA ALA A 23 -11.00 -4.60 9.80
C ALA A 23 -11.93 -5.20 8.73
N PHE A 24 -12.29 -6.47 8.88
CA PHE A 24 -13.19 -7.17 7.99
C PHE A 24 -14.21 -7.97 8.80
N THR A 25 -15.43 -8.04 8.28
CA THR A 25 -16.49 -8.92 8.74
C THR A 25 -16.10 -10.35 8.38
N TYR A 26 -15.43 -11.05 9.29
CA TYR A 26 -15.00 -12.43 9.05
C TYR A 26 -16.22 -13.36 8.91
N ARG A 27 -16.81 -13.77 10.04
CA ARG A 27 -18.06 -14.56 10.12
C ARG A 27 -19.21 -13.78 10.75
N ARG A 28 -19.05 -12.46 10.88
CA ARG A 28 -20.01 -11.54 11.49
C ARG A 28 -20.70 -10.74 10.40
N ASN A 29 -21.96 -10.38 10.62
CA ASN A 29 -22.72 -9.58 9.65
C ASN A 29 -22.26 -8.11 9.59
N GLN A 30 -21.71 -7.57 10.68
CA GLN A 30 -21.29 -6.17 10.78
C GLN A 30 -20.01 -6.00 11.62
N LEU A 31 -19.26 -4.94 11.35
CA LEU A 31 -18.17 -4.47 12.21
C LEU A 31 -18.76 -3.75 13.43
N THR A 32 -18.06 -3.79 14.56
CA THR A 32 -18.42 -2.98 15.71
C THR A 32 -18.20 -1.48 15.42
N ASN A 33 -18.81 -0.60 16.22
CA ASN A 33 -18.64 0.85 16.10
C ASN A 33 -17.15 1.27 16.25
N GLU A 34 -16.42 0.61 17.14
CA GLU A 34 -14.99 0.85 17.37
C GLU A 34 -14.15 0.42 16.16
N GLU A 35 -14.39 -0.78 15.64
CA GLU A 35 -13.70 -1.28 14.44
C GLU A 35 -14.00 -0.42 13.23
N THR A 36 -15.23 0.05 13.09
CA THR A 36 -15.65 0.96 12.00
C THR A 36 -14.91 2.29 12.09
N THR A 37 -14.84 2.88 13.29
CA THR A 37 -14.11 4.12 13.53
C THR A 37 -12.62 3.98 13.24
N ARG A 38 -12.00 2.88 13.72
CA ARG A 38 -10.60 2.57 13.45
C ARG A 38 -10.34 2.36 11.96
N THR A 39 -11.20 1.62 11.28
CA THR A 39 -11.10 1.34 9.85
C THR A 39 -11.22 2.62 9.03
N ARG A 40 -12.11 3.54 9.42
CA ARG A 40 -12.25 4.86 8.77
C ARG A 40 -10.96 5.67 8.84
N ARG A 41 -10.29 5.70 10.00
CA ARG A 41 -9.00 6.39 10.16
C ARG A 41 -7.91 5.77 9.27
N VAL A 42 -7.83 4.44 9.24
CA VAL A 42 -6.87 3.72 8.40
C VAL A 42 -7.16 3.89 6.92
N ALA A 43 -8.44 3.90 6.51
CA ALA A 43 -8.86 4.08 5.13
C ALA A 43 -8.43 5.45 4.57
N ASN A 44 -8.49 6.52 5.38
CA ASN A 44 -8.01 7.84 4.96
C ASN A 44 -6.51 7.82 4.58
N VAL A 45 -5.68 7.12 5.36
CA VAL A 45 -4.25 6.96 5.05
C VAL A 45 -4.03 6.04 3.85
N ARG A 46 -4.86 4.99 3.69
CA ARG A 46 -4.82 4.05 2.55
C ARG A 46 -4.94 4.76 1.21
N ILE A 47 -5.76 5.81 1.14
CA ILE A 47 -5.92 6.62 -0.08
C ILE A 47 -4.55 7.13 -0.58
N HIS A 48 -3.64 7.51 0.32
CA HIS A 48 -2.30 7.93 -0.07
C HIS A 48 -1.48 6.75 -0.64
N VAL A 49 -1.54 5.58 -0.02
CA VAL A 49 -0.86 4.38 -0.54
C VAL A 49 -1.40 4.02 -1.94
N GLU A 50 -2.72 4.03 -2.14
CA GLU A 50 -3.35 3.74 -3.43
C GLU A 50 -2.96 4.75 -4.51
N ARG A 51 -2.87 6.05 -4.17
CA ARG A 51 -2.37 7.09 -5.10
C ARG A 51 -0.91 6.85 -5.49
N ALA A 52 -0.06 6.40 -4.57
CA ALA A 52 1.33 6.06 -4.89
C ALA A 52 1.40 4.86 -5.85
N ILE A 53 0.62 3.80 -5.57
CA ILE A 53 0.49 2.63 -6.44
C ILE A 53 -0.05 3.04 -7.82
N GLN A 54 -1.04 3.94 -7.87
CA GLN A 54 -1.58 4.45 -9.13
C GLN A 54 -0.51 5.15 -9.97
N ARG A 55 0.34 5.98 -9.36
CA ARG A 55 1.47 6.62 -10.06
C ARG A 55 2.48 5.58 -10.58
N LEU A 56 2.73 4.50 -9.85
CA LEU A 56 3.58 3.39 -10.29
C LEU A 56 2.97 2.61 -11.47
N LYS A 57 1.66 2.39 -11.46
CA LYS A 57 0.96 1.64 -12.52
C LYS A 57 0.92 2.34 -13.88
N VAL A 58 1.29 3.62 -13.95
CA VAL A 58 1.49 4.35 -15.22
C VAL A 58 2.60 3.72 -16.05
N PHE A 59 3.61 3.14 -15.41
CA PHE A 59 4.66 2.41 -16.12
C PHE A 59 4.14 1.04 -16.57
N LYS A 60 3.98 0.85 -17.89
CA LYS A 60 3.45 -0.39 -18.47
C LYS A 60 4.19 -1.65 -18.03
N ILE A 61 5.50 -1.54 -17.79
CA ILE A 61 6.33 -2.64 -17.26
C ILE A 61 5.88 -3.14 -15.89
N LEU A 62 5.18 -2.32 -15.10
CA LEU A 62 4.62 -2.68 -13.78
C LEU A 62 3.11 -2.96 -13.82
N SER A 63 2.42 -2.66 -14.93
CA SER A 63 0.97 -2.88 -15.06
C SER A 63 0.58 -3.96 -16.06
N GLN A 64 1.56 -4.54 -16.77
CA GLN A 64 1.37 -5.66 -17.69
C GLN A 64 2.04 -6.93 -17.16
N THR A 65 1.72 -8.07 -17.76
CA THR A 65 2.36 -9.35 -17.46
C THR A 65 3.86 -9.27 -17.74
N VAL A 66 4.67 -9.53 -16.72
CA VAL A 66 6.13 -9.53 -16.83
C VAL A 66 6.61 -10.93 -17.21
N PRO A 67 7.44 -11.10 -18.25
CA PRO A 67 8.06 -12.38 -18.58
C PRO A 67 8.90 -12.92 -17.42
N ILE A 68 8.89 -14.24 -17.19
CA ILE A 68 9.67 -14.86 -16.10
C ILE A 68 11.18 -14.59 -16.20
N SER A 69 11.70 -14.41 -17.42
CA SER A 69 13.09 -14.03 -17.68
C SER A 69 13.47 -12.65 -17.12
N MET A 70 12.48 -11.78 -16.88
CA MET A 70 12.66 -10.46 -16.29
C MET A 70 12.43 -10.44 -14.77
N ALA A 71 11.95 -11.53 -14.17
CA ALA A 71 11.70 -11.61 -12.73
C ALA A 71 12.93 -11.22 -11.87
N PRO A 72 14.18 -11.63 -12.20
CA PRO A 72 15.37 -11.22 -11.43
C PRO A 72 15.66 -9.72 -11.47
N LYS A 73 15.05 -8.97 -12.40
CA LYS A 73 15.24 -7.52 -12.57
C LYS A 73 14.12 -6.71 -11.91
N LEU A 74 13.08 -7.36 -11.41
CA LEU A 74 11.85 -6.70 -10.96
C LEU A 74 12.10 -5.73 -9.80
N ASP A 75 13.00 -6.08 -8.88
CA ASP A 75 13.38 -5.22 -7.75
C ASP A 75 14.03 -3.90 -8.22
N ASN A 76 14.92 -3.99 -9.22
CA ASN A 76 15.55 -2.82 -9.82
C ASN A 76 14.53 -1.97 -10.59
N ILE A 77 13.67 -2.61 -11.38
CA ILE A 77 12.60 -1.94 -12.13
C ILE A 77 11.69 -1.16 -11.17
N LEU A 78 11.22 -1.82 -10.11
CA LEU A 78 10.35 -1.22 -9.11
C LEU A 78 11.03 -0.04 -8.41
N THR A 79 12.29 -0.21 -8.01
CA THR A 79 13.07 0.84 -7.34
C THR A 79 13.24 2.08 -8.23
N ILE A 80 13.58 1.89 -9.50
CA ILE A 80 13.74 2.97 -10.48
C ILE A 80 12.41 3.68 -10.70
N CYS A 81 11.33 2.94 -10.97
CA CYS A 81 10.00 3.51 -11.16
C CYS A 81 9.52 4.28 -9.92
N ALA A 82 9.76 3.74 -8.71
CA ALA A 82 9.43 4.43 -7.46
C ALA A 82 10.23 5.71 -7.29
N GLY A 83 11.53 5.71 -7.61
CA GLY A 83 12.36 6.90 -7.64
C GLY A 83 11.78 7.98 -8.57
N LEU A 84 11.42 7.61 -9.80
CA LEU A 84 10.79 8.53 -10.76
C LEU A 84 9.43 9.07 -10.27
N VAL A 85 8.63 8.25 -9.59
CA VAL A 85 7.36 8.69 -8.98
C VAL A 85 7.59 9.68 -7.84
N ASN A 86 8.64 9.47 -7.03
CA ASN A 86 8.97 10.33 -5.89
C ASN A 86 9.50 11.71 -6.29
N LEU A 87 10.04 11.85 -7.51
CA LEU A 87 10.47 13.13 -8.07
C LEU A 87 9.29 14.01 -8.56
N LYS A 88 8.07 13.46 -8.65
CA LYS A 88 6.87 14.24 -9.00
C LYS A 88 6.41 15.10 -7.82
N SER A 89 5.44 15.97 -8.07
CA SER A 89 4.81 16.79 -7.02
C SER A 89 4.36 15.94 -5.81
N PRO A 90 4.40 16.49 -4.59
CA PRO A 90 4.03 15.77 -3.38
C PRO A 90 2.69 15.04 -3.50
N LEU A 91 2.66 13.80 -3.05
CA LEU A 91 1.47 12.95 -3.09
C LEU A 91 0.40 13.42 -2.09
N ILE A 92 0.87 14.01 -0.99
CA ILE A 92 0.08 14.55 0.10
C ILE A 92 0.25 16.06 0.05
N ARG A 93 -0.86 16.79 0.04
CA ARG A 93 -0.85 18.25 0.11
C ARG A 93 -0.32 18.64 1.49
N VAL A 94 0.81 19.32 1.53
CA VAL A 94 1.30 19.93 2.75
C VAL A 94 0.34 21.07 3.12
N PRO A 95 -0.16 21.15 4.36
CA PRO A 95 -0.92 22.30 4.82
C PRO A 95 -0.09 23.57 4.56
N ARG A 96 -0.72 24.63 4.02
CA ARG A 96 -0.06 25.92 3.99
C ARG A 96 0.02 26.41 5.43
N GLU A 97 1.21 26.76 5.90
CA GLU A 97 1.34 27.56 7.12
C GLU A 97 0.54 28.85 6.87
N VAL A 98 -0.46 29.08 7.72
CA VAL A 98 -1.29 30.29 7.76
C VAL A 98 -0.61 31.33 8.63
#